data_AF-A0A521I425-F1
#
_entry.id   AF-A0A521I425-F1
#
_cell.length_a   1.000
_cell.length_b   1.000
_cell.length_c   1.000
_cell.angle_alpha   90.00
_cell.angle_beta   90.00
_cell.angle_gamma   90.00
#
_symmetry.space_group_name_H-M   'P 1'
#
loop_
_entity.id
_entity.type
_entity.pdbx_description
1 polymer ?
#
loop_
_entity_poly.entity_id
_entity_poly.type
_entity_poly.pdbx_seq_one_letter_code
_entity_poly.pdbx_strand_id
1 'polypeptide(L)'
;MYTGKLVRLRAYKKEDLPLAQVWLNDPEMKTNLAPGIPYPYTTEDEEKWYLGNTSSSNDVYTFAIEDLATGSYIGGCGINWVDWKNSRA
;
A
#
# COMPACT_ATOMS: atom_id res chain seq x y z
N MET A 1 10.78 -9.70 -0.72
CA MET A 1 11.24 -8.61 -1.60
C MET A 1 11.31 -9.17 -3.00
N TYR A 2 10.59 -8.56 -3.94
CA TYR A 2 10.48 -9.04 -5.32
C TYR A 2 10.96 -7.95 -6.28
N THR A 3 11.86 -8.28 -7.20
CA THR A 3 12.47 -7.30 -8.10
C THR A 3 12.06 -7.60 -9.54
N GLY A 4 11.43 -6.63 -10.19
CA GLY A 4 11.11 -6.67 -11.61
C GLY A 4 12.16 -5.95 -12.46
N LYS A 5 11.79 -5.59 -13.69
CA LYS A 5 12.66 -4.84 -14.62
C LYS A 5 12.73 -3.34 -14.30
N LEU A 6 11.63 -2.77 -13.82
CA LEU A 6 11.49 -1.32 -13.57
C LEU A 6 11.30 -1.00 -12.10
N VAL A 7 10.65 -1.90 -11.36
CA VAL A 7 10.22 -1.65 -9.99
C VAL A 7 10.60 -2.80 -9.07
N ARG A 8 10.62 -2.50 -7.78
CA ARG A 8 10.80 -3.45 -6.69
C ARG A 8 9.64 -3.39 -5.73
N LEU A 9 9.10 -4.56 -5.38
CA LEU A 9 8.14 -4.74 -4.30
C LEU A 9 8.89 -5.02 -3.00
N ARG A 10 8.75 -4.12 -2.04
CA ARG A 10 9.40 -4.19 -0.73
C ARG A 10 8.39 -3.95 0.39
N ALA A 11 8.84 -4.17 1.63
CA ALA A 11 8.08 -3.73 2.79
C ALA A 11 7.95 -2.20 2.80
N TYR A 12 6.83 -1.71 3.33
CA TYR A 12 6.67 -0.31 3.67
C TYR A 12 7.69 0.09 4.74
N LYS A 13 8.21 1.31 4.63
CA LYS A 13 9.00 1.97 5.66
C LYS A 13 8.16 3.07 6.27
N LYS A 14 8.44 3.42 7.53
CA LYS A 14 7.79 4.56 8.18
C LYS A 14 7.99 5.87 7.39
N GLU A 15 9.12 5.99 6.71
CA GLU A 15 9.48 7.11 5.84
C GLU A 15 8.57 7.27 4.60
N ASP A 16 7.87 6.21 4.18
CA ASP A 16 6.97 6.27 3.02
C ASP A 16 5.60 6.91 3.38
N LEU A 17 5.22 6.90 4.66
CA LEU A 17 3.88 7.30 5.12
C LEU A 17 3.51 8.74 4.79
N PRO A 18 4.39 9.75 4.97
CA PRO A 18 4.03 11.12 4.62
C PRO A 18 3.69 11.28 3.14
N LEU A 19 4.42 10.59 2.25
CA LEU A 19 4.17 10.63 0.82
C LEU A 19 2.90 9.84 0.44
N ALA A 20 2.70 8.67 1.06
CA ALA A 20 1.47 7.89 0.89
C ALA A 20 0.23 8.69 1.29
N GLN A 21 0.26 9.42 2.42
CA GLN A 21 -0.83 10.28 2.87
C GLN A 21 -1.19 11.36 1.84
N VAL A 22 -0.18 12.02 1.26
CA VAL A 22 -0.38 13.06 0.25
C VAL A 22 -1.12 12.49 -0.96
N TRP A 23 -0.72 11.33 -1.45
CA TRP A 23 -1.39 10.68 -2.57
C TRP A 23 -2.77 10.13 -2.24
N LEU A 24 -2.95 9.56 -1.04
CA LEU A 24 -4.26 9.08 -0.60
C LEU A 24 -5.25 10.23 -0.43
N ASN A 25 -4.79 11.44 -0.15
CA ASN A 25 -5.61 12.65 -0.08
C ASN A 25 -5.73 13.41 -1.39
N ASP A 26 -5.02 13.00 -2.43
CA ASP A 26 -5.20 13.55 -3.77
C ASP A 26 -6.62 13.19 -4.28
N PRO A 27 -7.41 14.17 -4.75
CA PRO A 27 -8.79 13.93 -5.16
C PRO A 27 -8.93 12.92 -6.30
N GLU A 28 -8.02 12.94 -7.28
CA GLU A 28 -8.07 12.04 -8.44
C GLU A 28 -7.78 10.60 -8.01
N MET A 29 -6.74 10.39 -7.21
CA MET A 29 -6.44 9.10 -6.60
C MET A 29 -7.61 8.59 -5.76
N LYS A 30 -8.15 9.44 -4.88
CA LYS A 30 -9.17 9.05 -3.91
C LYS A 30 -10.46 8.59 -4.57
N THR A 31 -10.90 9.26 -5.63
CA THR A 31 -12.08 8.84 -6.41
C THR A 31 -11.91 7.45 -7.02
N ASN A 32 -10.68 7.04 -7.33
CA ASN A 32 -10.39 5.73 -7.93
C ASN A 32 -10.08 4.63 -6.91
N LEU A 33 -9.72 4.98 -5.67
CA LEU A 33 -9.34 4.03 -4.62
C LEU A 33 -10.43 3.77 -3.58
N ALA A 34 -11.30 4.76 -3.31
CA ALA A 34 -12.31 4.67 -2.28
C ALA A 34 -13.73 4.68 -2.90
N PRO A 35 -14.44 3.53 -2.95
CA PRO A 35 -15.82 3.49 -3.44
C PRO A 35 -16.83 4.13 -2.47
N GLY A 36 -16.38 4.56 -1.29
CA GLY A 36 -17.19 5.19 -0.24
C GLY A 36 -17.06 6.72 -0.19
N ILE A 37 -17.30 7.31 0.99
CA ILE A 37 -17.13 8.75 1.20
C ILE A 37 -15.63 9.08 1.16
N PRO A 38 -15.18 10.00 0.29
CA PRO A 38 -13.76 10.35 0.14
C PRO A 38 -13.25 11.25 1.28
N TYR A 39 -13.28 10.76 2.52
CA TYR A 39 -12.84 11.51 3.69
C TYR A 39 -11.30 11.62 3.75
N PRO A 40 -10.72 12.79 4.09
CA PRO A 40 -9.27 12.96 4.28
C PRO A 40 -8.67 12.05 5.35
N TYR A 41 -7.56 11.39 5.02
CA TYR A 41 -6.78 10.60 5.97
C TYR A 41 -5.83 11.49 6.76
N THR A 42 -5.87 11.38 8.09
CA THR A 42 -4.92 12.03 8.98
C THR A 42 -3.60 11.25 9.01
N THR A 43 -2.55 11.87 9.57
CA THR A 43 -1.25 11.19 9.70
C THR A 43 -1.38 10.02 10.67
N GLU A 44 -2.18 10.18 11.72
CA GLU A 44 -2.51 9.16 12.69
C GLU A 44 -3.29 7.98 12.07
N ASP A 45 -4.12 8.22 11.06
CA ASP A 45 -4.79 7.14 10.33
C ASP A 45 -3.79 6.30 9.53
N GLU A 46 -2.84 6.95 8.85
CA GLU A 46 -1.77 6.27 8.11
C GLU A 46 -0.82 5.51 9.04
N GLU A 47 -0.48 6.07 10.21
CA GLU A 47 0.33 5.36 11.21
C GLU A 47 -0.39 4.12 11.75
N LYS A 48 -1.68 4.22 12.05
CA LYS A 48 -2.50 3.06 12.47
C LYS A 48 -2.56 2.01 11.37
N TRP A 49 -2.78 2.43 10.12
CA TRP A 49 -2.79 1.52 8.97
C TRP A 49 -1.45 0.80 8.81
N TYR A 50 -0.34 1.54 8.92
CA TYR A 50 1.01 0.97 8.84
C TYR A 50 1.24 -0.09 9.93
N LEU A 51 0.90 0.22 11.19
CA LEU A 51 1.08 -0.73 12.28
C LEU A 51 0.18 -1.97 12.16
N GLY A 52 -1.02 -1.84 11.61
CA GLY A 52 -1.97 -2.94 11.43
C GLY A 52 -1.68 -3.83 10.22
N ASN A 53 -1.29 -3.24 9.09
CA ASN A 53 -1.35 -3.89 7.77
C ASN A 53 0.02 -4.17 7.13
N THR A 54 1.13 -3.84 7.81
CA THR A 54 2.48 -4.20 7.35
C THR A 54 3.00 -5.53 7.87
N SER A 55 2.33 -6.10 8.88
CA SER A 55 2.47 -7.51 9.22
C SER A 55 1.49 -8.31 8.34
N SER A 56 1.89 -9.50 7.87
CA SER A 56 1.05 -10.43 7.07
C SER A 56 -0.14 -11.00 7.86
N SER A 57 -0.76 -10.19 8.70
CA SER A 57 -1.89 -10.55 9.53
C SER A 57 -3.16 -10.59 8.69
N ASN A 58 -4.06 -11.52 9.02
CA ASN A 58 -5.38 -11.66 8.41
C ASN A 58 -5.40 -11.83 6.87
N ASP A 59 -4.41 -12.52 6.31
CA ASP A 59 -4.32 -12.79 4.86
C ASP A 59 -4.26 -11.53 3.97
N VAL A 60 -3.87 -10.40 4.57
CA VAL A 60 -3.57 -9.16 3.87
C VAL A 60 -2.08 -9.05 3.68
N TYR A 61 -1.65 -8.83 2.43
CA TYR A 61 -0.24 -8.71 2.07
C TYR A 61 -0.01 -7.42 1.30
N THR A 62 0.68 -6.47 1.93
CA THR A 62 0.89 -5.15 1.36
C THR A 62 2.35 -4.93 0.99
N PHE A 63 2.59 -4.36 -0.19
CA PHE A 63 3.92 -4.04 -0.71
C PHE A 63 3.99 -2.57 -1.10
N ALA A 64 5.08 -1.93 -0.69
CA ALA A 64 5.50 -0.66 -1.26
C ALA A 64 6.18 -0.93 -2.62
N ILE A 65 5.82 -0.13 -3.60
CA ILE A 65 6.42 -0.12 -4.93
C ILE A 65 7.52 0.91 -4.93
N GLU A 66 8.72 0.46 -5.25
CA GLU A 66 9.91 1.30 -5.37
C GLU A 66 10.36 1.34 -6.83
N ASP A 67 10.62 2.54 -7.34
CA ASP A 67 11.25 2.73 -8.64
C ASP A 67 12.75 2.37 -8.58
N LEU A 68 13.24 1.52 -9.49
CA LEU A 68 14.63 1.09 -9.47
C LEU A 68 15.61 2.16 -9.99
N ALA A 69 15.15 3.12 -10.78
CA ALA A 69 16.02 4.17 -11.31
C ALA A 69 16.34 5.23 -10.24
N THR A 70 15.36 5.59 -9.41
CA THR A 70 15.47 6.66 -8.41
C THR A 70 15.51 6.16 -6.96
N GLY A 71 15.13 4.90 -6.70
CA GLY A 71 14.96 4.36 -5.34
C GLY A 71 13.76 4.93 -4.59
N SER A 72 12.89 5.68 -5.27
CA SER A 72 11.78 6.39 -4.64
C SER A 72 10.56 5.49 -4.48
N TYR A 73 9.79 5.71 -3.41
CA TYR A 73 8.45 5.15 -3.26
C TYR A 73 7.54 5.73 -4.35
N ILE A 74 6.81 4.87 -5.06
CA ILE A 74 5.90 5.25 -6.15
C ILE A 74 4.48 4.71 -5.98
N GLY A 75 4.19 4.01 -4.87
CA GLY A 75 2.83 3.61 -4.53
C GLY A 75 2.77 2.29 -3.78
N GLY A 76 1.55 1.79 -3.61
CA GLY A 76 1.27 0.54 -2.93
C GLY A 76 0.55 -0.46 -3.81
N CYS A 77 0.80 -1.74 -3.59
CA CYS A 77 -0.06 -2.81 -4.09
C CYS A 77 -0.11 -3.95 -3.08
N GLY A 78 -1.13 -4.78 -3.17
CA GLY A 78 -1.25 -5.89 -2.25
C GLY A 78 -2.34 -6.88 -2.58
N ILE A 79 -2.39 -7.92 -1.77
CA ILE A 79 -3.48 -8.88 -1.71
C ILE A 79 -4.33 -8.46 -0.53
N ASN A 80 -5.57 -8.05 -0.79
CA ASN A 80 -6.49 -7.57 0.26
C ASN A 80 -7.25 -8.70 0.96
N TRP A 81 -7.32 -9.88 0.32
CA TRP A 81 -7.99 -11.06 0.85
C TRP A 81 -7.54 -12.31 0.10
N VAL A 82 -7.31 -13.41 0.83
CA VAL A 82 -7.02 -14.73 0.25
C VAL A 82 -8.17 -15.69 0.57
N ASP A 83 -8.77 -16.25 -0.48
CA ASP A 83 -9.70 -17.38 -0.32
C ASP A 83 -8.94 -18.71 -0.35
N TRP A 84 -8.49 -19.15 0.82
CA TRP A 84 -7.78 -20.42 0.94
C TRP A 84 -8.62 -21.63 0.51
N LYS A 85 -9.95 -21.58 0.70
CA LYS A 85 -10.84 -22.71 0.36
C LYS A 85 -10.94 -22.92 -1.15
N ASN A 86 -10.83 -21.83 -1.92
CA ASN A 86 -10.84 -21.86 -3.37
C ASN A 86 -9.43 -21.83 -3.99
N SER A 87 -8.38 -22.11 -3.19
CA SER A 87 -7.02 -22.26 -3.73
C SER A 87 -6.93 -23.48 -4.66
N ARG A 88 -6.27 -23.30 -5.82
CA ARG A 88 -5.91 -24.39 -6.73
C ARG A 88 -4.39 -24.49 -6.74
N ALA A 89 -3.88 -25.67 -6.39
CA ALA A 89 -2.45 -25.99 -6.45
C ALA A 89 -1.98 -26.19 -7.89
#